data_AF-A0A9D7KK71-F1
#
_entry.id   AF-A0A9D7KK71-F1
#
_cell.length_a   1.000
_cell.length_b   1.000
_cell.length_c   1.000
_cell.angle_alpha   90.00
_cell.angle_beta   90.00
_cell.angle_gamma   90.00
#
_symmetry.space_group_name_H-M   'P 1'
#
loop_
_entity.id
_entity.type
_entity.pdbx_description
1 polymer ?
#
loop_
_entity_poly.entity_id
_entity_poly.type
_entity_poly.pdbx_seq_one_letter_code
_entity_poly.pdbx_strand_id
1 'polypeptide(L)'
;MACNKAWDDNNTNVNLLAWRWKLGIRNTVVVVNYSDINSQCRLKFEVNIGDDRILLNDLMGDKIYVRAIDEFLEKGLFIDLPSYQSHVFVFDEDNEGGGSYF
;
A
#
# COMPACT_ATOMS: atom_id res chain seq x y z
N MET A 1 3.10 5.62 8.78
CA MET A 1 3.98 5.32 7.63
C MET A 1 4.21 6.61 6.84
N ALA A 2 5.26 6.68 6.03
CA ALA A 2 5.54 7.88 5.25
C ALA A 2 4.80 7.86 3.90
N CYS A 3 3.97 8.87 3.65
CA CYS A 3 3.38 9.14 2.34
C CYS A 3 4.32 10.05 1.56
N ASN A 4 5.07 9.48 0.61
CA ASN A 4 5.97 10.25 -0.24
C ASN A 4 5.19 10.91 -1.38
N LYS A 5 5.72 12.01 -1.93
CA LYS A 5 5.13 12.63 -3.11
C LYS A 5 4.98 11.62 -4.24
N ALA A 6 3.87 11.71 -4.97
CA ALA A 6 3.66 10.87 -6.14
C ALA A 6 4.58 11.26 -7.32
N TRP A 7 4.87 12.57 -7.44
CA TRP A 7 5.86 13.20 -8.31
C TRP A 7 6.22 14.58 -7.73
N ASP A 8 7.33 15.18 -8.16
CA ASP A 8 7.97 16.31 -7.46
C ASP A 8 7.06 17.52 -7.19
N ASP A 9 6.21 17.87 -8.16
CA ASP A 9 5.29 19.01 -8.08
C ASP A 9 3.98 18.71 -7.36
N ASN A 10 3.73 17.45 -6.97
CA ASN A 10 2.52 17.07 -6.26
C ASN A 10 2.75 17.01 -4.74
N ASN A 11 2.31 18.06 -4.05
CA ASN A 11 2.41 18.18 -2.60
C ASN A 11 1.17 17.67 -1.83
N THR A 12 0.21 17.03 -2.51
CA THR A 12 -1.04 16.57 -1.86
C THR A 12 -0.84 15.38 -0.91
N ASN A 13 0.34 14.76 -0.92
CA ASN A 13 0.71 13.66 -0.03
C ASN A 13 0.63 14.03 1.46
N VAL A 14 0.76 15.32 1.81
CA VAL A 14 0.63 15.82 3.20
C VAL A 14 -0.79 15.69 3.75
N ASN A 15 -1.79 15.53 2.88
CA ASN A 15 -3.18 15.33 3.26
C ASN A 15 -3.49 13.86 3.58
N LEU A 16 -2.58 12.95 3.25
CA LEU A 16 -2.79 11.52 3.40
C LEU A 16 -2.19 11.04 4.72
N LEU A 17 -3.02 10.35 5.49
CA LEU A 17 -2.63 9.69 6.74
C LEU A 17 -2.57 8.19 6.50
N ALA A 18 -1.46 7.55 6.86
CA ALA A 18 -1.24 6.13 6.58
C ALA A 18 -0.71 5.35 7.77
N TRP A 19 -1.30 4.18 8.01
CA TRP A 19 -0.95 3.23 9.07
C TRP A 19 -0.85 1.82 8.53
N ARG A 20 -0.01 1.01 9.19
CA ARG A 20 0.13 -0.41 8.93
C ARG A 20 0.10 -1.16 10.24
N TRP A 21 -0.64 -2.27 10.24
CA TRP A 21 -0.61 -3.28 11.29
C TRP A 21 -0.22 -4.61 10.67
N LYS A 22 0.58 -5.40 11.41
CA LYS A 22 0.99 -6.75 11.02
C LYS A 22 0.67 -7.71 12.16
N LEU A 23 0.02 -8.83 11.86
CA LEU A 23 -0.28 -9.93 12.78
C LEU A 23 0.13 -11.25 12.12
N GLY A 24 1.27 -11.81 12.54
CA GLY A 24 1.89 -12.92 11.81
C GLY A 24 2.26 -12.48 10.40
N ILE A 25 1.79 -13.22 9.39
CA ILE A 25 1.95 -12.86 7.97
C ILE A 25 0.89 -11.86 7.46
N ARG A 26 -0.21 -11.67 8.21
CA ARG A 26 -1.31 -10.81 7.80
C ARG A 26 -0.94 -9.35 7.97
N ASN A 27 -1.09 -8.58 6.90
CA ASN A 27 -0.87 -7.14 6.89
C ASN A 27 -2.16 -6.39 6.60
N THR A 28 -2.40 -5.31 7.32
CA THR A 28 -3.48 -4.36 7.07
C THR A 28 -2.88 -2.97 6.93
N VAL A 29 -3.15 -2.32 5.80
CA VAL A 29 -2.69 -0.97 5.48
C VAL A 29 -3.91 -0.08 5.27
N VAL A 30 -3.99 0.98 6.07
CA VAL A 30 -5.06 1.97 5.96
C VAL A 30 -4.46 3.27 5.49
N VAL A 31 -5.08 3.87 4.48
CA VAL A 31 -4.74 5.22 3.99
C VAL A 31 -6.02 6.04 3.93
N VAL A 32 -5.99 7.22 4.54
CA VAL A 32 -7.13 8.14 4.61
C VAL A 32 -6.71 9.47 4.01
N ASN A 33 -7.53 10.02 3.11
CA ASN A 33 -7.40 11.40 2.69
C ASN A 33 -8.16 12.31 3.65
N TYR A 34 -7.44 13.03 4.50
CA TYR A 34 -8.02 13.96 5.46
C TYR A 34 -8.08 15.40 4.91
N SER A 35 -8.56 15.53 3.66
CA SER A 35 -8.75 16.83 3.00
C SER A 35 -9.96 16.85 2.07
N ASP A 36 -10.34 18.05 1.69
CA ASP A 36 -11.43 18.35 0.74
C ASP A 36 -11.00 18.25 -0.73
N ILE A 37 -9.74 17.92 -1.01
CA ILE A 37 -9.19 17.78 -2.37
C ILE A 37 -8.76 16.36 -2.67
N ASN A 38 -8.71 16.00 -3.95
CA ASN A 38 -8.10 14.75 -4.39
C ASN A 38 -6.60 14.76 -4.05
N SER A 39 -6.09 13.66 -3.46
CA SER A 39 -4.72 13.59 -2.96
C SER A 39 -4.03 12.29 -3.33
N GLN A 40 -2.75 12.37 -3.65
CA GLN A 40 -1.94 11.23 -4.08
C GLN A 40 -0.62 11.10 -3.33
N CYS A 41 -0.16 9.87 -3.14
CA CYS A 41 1.17 9.58 -2.64
C CYS A 41 1.73 8.26 -3.18
N ARG A 42 3.03 8.05 -2.95
CA ARG A 42 3.66 6.73 -3.01
C ARG A 42 3.95 6.25 -1.58
N LEU A 43 3.33 5.14 -1.21
CA LEU A 43 3.49 4.52 0.10
C LEU A 43 4.54 3.42 0.01
N LYS A 44 5.71 3.66 0.60
CA LYS A 44 6.85 2.74 0.55
C LYS A 44 7.04 2.07 1.90
N PHE A 45 7.05 0.74 1.91
CA PHE A 45 7.33 -0.09 3.07
C PHE A 45 7.84 -1.46 2.62
N GLU A 46 8.57 -2.13 3.49
CA GLU A 46 9.13 -3.46 3.21
C GLU A 46 8.05 -4.54 3.36
N VAL A 47 8.09 -5.52 2.47
CA VAL A 47 7.25 -6.73 2.48
C VAL A 47 8.12 -7.93 2.17
N ASN A 48 7.77 -9.09 2.74
CA ASN A 48 8.40 -10.37 2.42
C ASN A 48 7.46 -11.18 1.53
N ILE A 49 7.67 -11.10 0.22
CA ILE A 49 6.92 -11.85 -0.79
C ILE A 49 7.93 -12.37 -1.80
N GLY A 50 7.97 -13.69 -1.97
CA GLY A 50 8.83 -14.39 -2.91
C GLY A 50 8.25 -14.51 -4.31
N ASP A 51 6.95 -14.23 -4.48
CA ASP A 51 6.29 -14.15 -5.79
C ASP A 51 6.64 -12.82 -6.51
N ASP A 52 6.46 -12.79 -7.84
CA ASP A 52 6.69 -11.61 -8.66
C ASP A 52 5.63 -10.52 -8.45
N ARG A 53 4.54 -10.84 -7.75
CA ARG A 53 3.37 -9.98 -7.54
C ARG A 53 2.85 -10.02 -6.11
N ILE A 54 2.26 -8.91 -5.70
CA ILE A 54 1.48 -8.76 -4.48
C ILE A 54 -0.01 -8.57 -4.83
N LEU A 55 -0.88 -9.27 -4.11
CA LEU A 55 -2.34 -9.13 -4.18
C LEU A 55 -2.82 -8.30 -2.98
N LEU A 56 -3.37 -7.11 -3.25
CA LEU A 56 -3.90 -6.21 -2.24
C LEU A 56 -5.43 -6.21 -2.33
N ASN A 57 -6.09 -6.78 -1.33
CA ASN A 57 -7.55 -6.73 -1.22
C ASN A 57 -7.98 -5.42 -0.54
N ASP A 58 -8.66 -4.53 -1.26
CA ASP A 58 -9.24 -3.31 -0.70
C ASP A 58 -10.66 -3.56 -0.19
N LEU A 59 -10.81 -3.55 1.13
CA LEU A 59 -12.08 -3.83 1.81
C LEU A 59 -13.11 -2.71 1.63
N MET A 60 -12.70 -1.51 1.22
CA MET A 60 -13.64 -0.39 1.02
C MET A 60 -14.33 -0.45 -0.35
N GLY A 61 -13.59 -0.89 -1.37
CA GLY A 61 -14.05 -0.91 -2.75
C GLY A 61 -14.46 -2.29 -3.28
N ASP A 62 -14.27 -3.35 -2.49
CA ASP A 62 -14.38 -4.76 -2.90
C ASP A 62 -13.57 -5.04 -4.18
N LYS A 63 -12.31 -4.57 -4.18
CA LYS A 63 -11.39 -4.64 -5.33
C LYS A 63 -10.09 -5.32 -4.92
N ILE A 64 -9.60 -6.21 -5.79
CA ILE A 64 -8.27 -6.80 -5.65
C ILE A 64 -7.33 -6.12 -6.64
N TYR A 65 -6.25 -5.56 -6.12
CA TYR A 65 -5.18 -4.96 -6.91
C TYR A 65 -4.01 -5.93 -7.00
N VAL A 66 -3.58 -6.23 -8.23
CA VAL A 66 -2.35 -7.00 -8.50
C VAL A 66 -1.24 -6.01 -8.85
N ARG A 67 -0.10 -6.07 -8.14
CA ARG A 67 1.05 -5.20 -8.41
C ARG A 67 2.33 -6.03 -8.48
N ALA A 68 3.24 -5.65 -9.37
CA ALA A 68 4.55 -6.27 -9.44
C ALA A 68 5.38 -5.91 -8.20
N ILE A 69 6.07 -6.89 -7.62
CA ILE A 69 6.80 -6.72 -6.37
C ILE A 69 8.01 -5.80 -6.54
N ASP A 70 8.64 -5.82 -7.71
CA ASP A 70 9.78 -4.97 -8.07
C ASP A 70 9.37 -3.49 -8.11
N GLU A 71 8.28 -3.14 -8.79
CA GLU A 71 7.73 -1.79 -8.83
C GLU A 71 7.34 -1.33 -7.42
N PHE A 72 6.72 -2.23 -6.66
CA PHE A 72 6.31 -1.95 -5.30
C PHE A 72 7.51 -1.62 -4.39
N LEU A 73 8.58 -2.41 -4.44
CA LEU A 73 9.78 -2.17 -3.63
C LEU A 73 10.60 -0.96 -4.12
N GLU A 74 10.65 -0.72 -5.42
CA GLU A 74 11.36 0.42 -6.01
C GLU A 74 10.63 1.73 -5.69
N LYS A 75 9.35 1.82 -6.09
CA LYS A 75 8.58 3.08 -6.12
C LYS A 75 7.57 3.21 -4.99
N GLY A 76 7.16 2.11 -4.37
CA GLY A 76 6.05 2.09 -3.41
C GLY A 76 4.68 2.00 -4.09
N LEU A 77 3.66 1.67 -3.29
CA LEU A 77 2.27 1.61 -3.71
C LEU A 77 1.75 3.00 -4.05
N PHE A 78 1.29 3.20 -5.28
CA PHE A 78 0.60 4.43 -5.66
C PHE A 78 -0.80 4.47 -5.04
N ILE A 79 -1.11 5.58 -4.38
CA ILE A 79 -2.41 5.88 -3.79
C ILE A 79 -2.98 7.11 -4.48
N ASP A 80 -4.25 7.03 -4.86
CA ASP A 80 -5.06 8.14 -5.38
C ASP A 80 -6.41 8.09 -4.68
N LEU A 81 -6.67 9.07 -3.82
CA LEU A 81 -7.88 9.11 -3.01
C LEU A 81 -8.65 10.42 -3.25
N PRO A 82 -9.95 10.33 -3.61
CA PRO A 82 -10.84 11.48 -3.57
C PRO A 82 -10.95 12.06 -2.17
N SER A 83 -11.56 13.25 -2.09
CA SER A 83 -11.82 13.94 -0.83
C SER A 83 -12.51 13.02 0.19
N TYR A 84 -11.97 13.00 1.42
CA TYR A 84 -12.48 12.22 2.56
C TYR A 84 -12.66 10.71 2.33
N GLN A 85 -12.02 10.15 1.29
CA GLN A 85 -12.04 8.70 1.03
C GLN A 85 -10.86 7.99 1.70
N SER A 86 -10.97 6.66 1.76
CA SER A 86 -9.93 5.79 2.29
C SER A 86 -9.78 4.50 1.49
N HIS A 87 -8.62 3.89 1.62
CA HIS A 87 -8.39 2.50 1.27
C HIS A 87 -8.07 1.69 2.52
N VAL A 88 -8.52 0.45 2.55
CA VAL A 88 -8.16 -0.51 3.59
C VAL A 88 -7.66 -1.77 2.89
N PHE A 89 -6.35 -1.80 2.63
CA PHE A 89 -5.71 -2.93 1.97
C PHE A 89 -5.37 -4.03 2.97
N VAL A 90 -5.62 -5.26 2.55
CA VAL A 90 -5.23 -6.44 3.30
C VAL A 90 -4.53 -7.42 2.39
N PHE A 91 -3.42 -7.95 2.84
CA PHE A 91 -2.59 -8.94 2.13
C PHE A 91 -1.82 -9.80 3.12
N ASP A 92 -1.33 -10.94 2.65
CA ASP A 92 -0.49 -11.85 3.42
C ASP A 92 0.93 -11.82 2.84
N GLU A 93 1.93 -11.79 3.72
CA GLU A 93 3.33 -12.03 3.38
C GLU A 93 3.65 -13.53 3.41
N ASP A 94 4.81 -13.90 2.91
CA ASP A 94 5.31 -15.26 3.06
C ASP A 94 5.80 -15.51 4.50
N ASN A 95 5.66 -16.75 4.95
CA ASN A 95 6.20 -17.17 6.24
C ASN A 95 7.73 -17.03 6.22
N GLU A 96 8.29 -16.35 7.23
CA GLU A 96 9.73 -16.38 7.48
C GLU A 96 10.16 -17.83 7.77
N GLY A 97 10.82 -18.47 6.80
CA GLY A 97 11.25 -19.87 6.86
C GLY A 97 10.53 -20.83 5.90
N GLY A 98 9.55 -20.33 5.11
CA GLY A 98 8.87 -21.09 4.05
C GLY A 98 9.54 -20.97 2.67
N GLY A 99 10.88 -20.86 2.63
CA GLY A 99 11.60 -20.88 1.37
C GLY A 99 11.24 -22.15 0.59
N SER A 100 10.84 -21.97 -0.68
CA SER A 100 10.63 -23.06 -1.62
C SER A 100 11.84 -24.00 -1.58
N TYR A 101 11.63 -25.25 -1.14
CA TYR A 101 12.58 -26.35 -1.32
C TYR A 101 12.46 -26.99 -2.71
N PHE A 102 11.78 -26.31 -3.65
CA PHE A 102 11.71 -26.69 -5.05
C PHE A 102 12.53 -25.70 -5.89
#